data_AF-A0A925A6H3-F1
#
_entry.id   AF-A0A925A6H3-F1
#
_cell.length_a   1.000
_cell.length_b   1.000
_cell.length_c   1.000
_cell.angle_alpha   90.00
_cell.angle_beta   90.00
_cell.angle_gamma   90.00
#
_symmetry.space_group_name_H-M   'P 1'
#
loop_
_entity.id
_entity.type
_entity.pdbx_description
1 polymer ?
#
loop_
_entity_poly.entity_id
_entity_poly.type
_entity_poly.pdbx_seq_one_letter_code
_entity_poly.pdbx_strand_id
1 'polypeptide(L)'
;MPDMKYERVYAVWDFYDGVRTGIADLNGAPHYVASQFDETDDDYSDNYKLYPVDAEFMERAMRNWAIYRAWERRFHSGAAKLETHPGHGGIDLEYDELKSWLDGKVGQLQALPSLYTAKFRELPGQEALPGAMLREIEVAWSPSSA
;
A
#
# COMPACT_ATOMS: atom_id res chain seq x y z
N MET A 1 -2.98 27.81 5.21
CA MET A 1 -2.59 26.50 5.76
C MET A 1 -1.22 26.19 5.17
N PRO A 2 -0.23 25.68 5.91
CA PRO A 2 1.02 25.28 5.28
C PRO A 2 0.69 24.27 4.18
N ASP A 3 1.27 24.44 3.00
CA ASP A 3 1.07 23.51 1.88
C ASP A 3 1.55 22.12 2.32
N MET A 4 0.60 21.20 2.50
CA MET A 4 0.92 19.79 2.73
C MET A 4 1.53 19.25 1.44
N LYS A 5 2.79 18.81 1.51
CA LYS A 5 3.45 18.15 0.40
C LYS A 5 2.89 16.74 0.29
N TYR A 6 2.17 16.48 -0.80
CA TYR A 6 1.75 15.13 -1.14
C TYR A 6 2.86 14.40 -1.88
N GLU A 7 3.02 13.14 -1.54
CA GLU A 7 4.05 12.24 -2.04
C GLU A 7 3.41 10.96 -2.58
N ARG A 8 4.15 10.27 -3.43
CA ARG A 8 3.64 9.16 -4.22
C ARG A 8 3.35 7.95 -3.35
N VAL A 9 2.20 7.31 -3.58
CA VAL A 9 1.94 5.93 -3.15
C VAL A 9 2.19 5.02 -4.35
N TYR A 10 2.98 3.97 -4.16
CA TYR A 10 3.39 3.04 -5.21
C TYR A 10 2.52 1.78 -5.24
N ALA A 11 2.14 1.28 -4.06
CA ALA A 11 1.33 0.09 -3.88
C ALA A 11 0.52 0.19 -2.60
N VAL A 12 -0.65 -0.46 -2.59
CA VAL A 12 -1.53 -0.55 -1.42
C VAL A 12 -1.86 -2.02 -1.23
N TRP A 13 -1.42 -2.63 -0.12
CA TRP A 13 -1.61 -4.07 0.08
C TRP A 13 -2.82 -4.37 0.95
N ASP A 14 -3.04 -3.58 1.99
CA ASP A 14 -4.23 -3.67 2.83
C ASP A 14 -5.03 -2.36 2.73
N PHE A 15 -6.28 -2.47 2.28
CA PHE A 15 -7.21 -1.35 2.16
C PHE A 15 -8.57 -1.77 2.70
N TYR A 16 -8.95 -1.21 3.86
CA TYR A 16 -10.25 -1.47 4.49
C TYR A 16 -11.09 -0.19 4.44
N ASP A 17 -11.12 0.56 5.52
CA ASP A 17 -11.63 1.92 5.68
C ASP A 17 -10.57 3.01 5.38
N GLY A 18 -9.40 2.57 4.93
CA GLY A 18 -8.26 3.39 4.53
C GLY A 18 -7.07 2.50 4.20
N VAL A 19 -5.96 3.11 3.75
CA VAL A 19 -4.70 2.41 3.49
C VAL A 19 -4.14 1.93 4.83
N ARG A 20 -4.05 0.62 5.05
CA ARG A 20 -3.44 0.06 6.27
C ARG A 20 -1.99 -0.34 6.06
N THR A 21 -1.67 -0.89 4.89
CA THR A 21 -0.29 -1.18 4.50
C THR A 21 -0.05 -0.88 3.03
N GLY A 22 1.20 -0.61 2.68
CA GLY A 22 1.59 -0.35 1.31
C GLY A 22 2.99 0.21 1.21
N ILE A 23 3.26 0.89 0.10
CA ILE A 23 4.54 1.55 -0.14
C ILE A 23 4.28 2.98 -0.60
N ALA A 24 4.94 3.93 0.04
CA ALA A 24 4.83 5.33 -0.29
C ALA A 24 6.15 6.07 -0.02
N ASP A 25 6.33 7.21 -0.68
CA ASP A 25 7.47 8.08 -0.42
C ASP A 25 7.28 8.86 0.87
N LEU A 26 8.38 9.01 1.61
CA LEU A 26 8.58 10.05 2.62
C LEU A 26 9.84 10.83 2.22
N ASN A 27 9.68 12.14 2.00
CA ASN A 27 10.73 13.03 1.51
C ASN A 27 11.42 12.52 0.23
N GLY A 28 10.64 11.92 -0.68
CA GLY A 28 11.12 11.37 -1.95
C GLY A 28 11.89 10.04 -1.85
N ALA A 29 11.88 9.38 -0.70
CA ALA A 29 12.44 8.04 -0.52
C ALA A 29 11.34 7.02 -0.18
N PRO A 30 11.36 5.83 -0.79
CA PRO A 30 10.29 4.85 -0.60
C PRO A 30 10.38 4.18 0.76
N HIS A 31 9.21 3.98 1.38
CA HIS A 31 9.06 3.27 2.63
C HIS A 31 7.91 2.27 2.51
N TYR A 32 8.07 1.10 3.12
CA TYR A 32 6.92 0.31 3.52
C TYR A 32 6.21 1.04 4.65
N VAL A 33 4.89 1.14 4.56
CA VAL A 33 4.06 1.87 5.53
C VAL A 33 3.09 0.90 6.19
N ALA A 34 2.91 1.01 7.49
CA ALA A 34 1.97 0.19 8.26
C ALA A 34 1.27 1.02 9.33
N SER A 35 -0.06 1.11 9.25
CA SER A 35 -0.91 1.67 10.29
C SER A 35 -0.74 0.86 11.59
N GLN A 36 -0.70 1.54 12.72
CA GLN A 36 -0.61 0.93 14.04
C GLN A 36 -2.01 0.57 14.55
N PHE A 37 -2.18 -0.68 14.95
CA PHE A 37 -3.33 -1.10 15.73
C PHE A 37 -3.21 -0.55 17.16
N ASP A 38 -4.25 0.12 17.63
CA ASP A 38 -4.37 0.57 19.01
C ASP A 38 -5.17 -0.47 19.80
N GLU A 39 -4.50 -1.23 20.66
CA GLU A 39 -5.14 -2.25 21.50
C GLU A 39 -6.14 -1.65 22.52
N THR A 40 -6.03 -0.36 22.84
CA THR A 40 -6.92 0.30 23.81
C THR A 40 -8.27 0.60 23.19
N ASP A 41 -8.26 1.10 21.96
CA ASP A 41 -9.46 1.47 21.23
C ASP A 41 -10.00 0.30 20.36
N ASP A 42 -9.28 -0.83 20.32
CA ASP A 42 -9.58 -2.01 19.48
C ASP A 42 -9.75 -1.62 18.00
N ASP A 43 -8.97 -0.63 17.55
CA ASP A 43 -9.08 -0.02 16.22
C ASP A 43 -7.70 0.38 15.67
N TYR A 44 -7.61 0.54 14.36
CA TYR A 44 -6.41 1.05 13.72
C TYR A 44 -6.32 2.57 13.85
N SER A 45 -5.27 3.02 14.53
CA SER A 45 -4.98 4.45 14.68
C SER A 45 -4.58 5.11 13.36
N ASP A 46 -4.68 6.44 13.33
CA ASP A 46 -4.14 7.29 12.28
C ASP A 46 -2.59 7.35 12.29
N ASN A 47 -1.92 6.59 13.16
CA ASN A 47 -0.47 6.53 13.26
C ASN A 47 0.10 5.43 12.38
N TYR A 48 1.19 5.74 11.69
CA TYR A 48 1.90 4.85 10.79
C TYR A 48 3.36 4.71 11.24
N LYS A 49 3.85 3.47 11.19
CA LYS A 49 5.29 3.18 11.15
C LYS A 49 5.74 3.12 9.70
N LEU A 50 6.85 3.79 9.43
CA LEU A 50 7.49 3.84 8.12
C LEU A 50 8.82 3.10 8.19
N TYR A 51 9.07 2.25 7.20
CA TYR A 51 10.23 1.38 7.14
C TYR A 51 10.96 1.65 5.83
N PRO A 52 12.19 2.18 5.84
CA PRO A 52 12.95 2.41 4.60
C PRO A 52 13.11 1.09 3.85
N VAL A 53 12.90 1.11 2.54
CA VAL A 53 13.05 -0.06 1.68
C VAL A 53 14.16 0.16 0.65
N ASP A 54 14.84 -0.91 0.28
CA ASP A 54 15.87 -0.87 -0.75
C ASP A 54 15.28 -1.06 -2.16
N ALA A 55 16.16 -0.96 -3.16
CA ALA A 55 15.77 -1.08 -4.56
C ALA A 55 15.24 -2.47 -4.92
N GLU A 56 15.77 -3.55 -4.31
CA GLU A 56 15.30 -4.91 -4.58
C GLU A 56 13.87 -5.09 -4.07
N PHE A 57 13.59 -4.59 -2.86
CA PHE A 57 12.25 -4.59 -2.31
C PHE A 57 11.28 -3.83 -3.20
N MET A 58 11.66 -2.63 -3.65
CA MET A 58 10.84 -1.82 -4.56
C MET A 58 10.56 -2.53 -5.88
N GLU A 59 11.57 -3.12 -6.52
CA GLU A 59 11.39 -3.83 -7.79
C GLU A 59 10.38 -4.98 -7.65
N ARG A 60 10.54 -5.80 -6.62
CA ARG A 60 9.66 -6.95 -6.35
C ARG A 60 8.25 -6.51 -5.98
N ALA A 61 8.12 -5.48 -5.16
CA ALA A 61 6.82 -4.92 -4.79
C ALA A 61 6.05 -4.36 -5.98
N MET A 62 6.73 -3.61 -6.86
CA MET A 62 6.11 -3.06 -8.06
C MET A 62 5.65 -4.15 -9.03
N ARG A 63 6.40 -5.24 -9.17
CA ARG A 63 6.00 -6.40 -9.98
C ARG A 63 4.78 -7.11 -9.38
N ASN A 64 4.81 -7.38 -8.07
CA ASN A 64 3.69 -7.98 -7.36
C ASN A 64 2.41 -7.13 -7.52
N TRP A 65 2.55 -5.81 -7.34
CA TRP A 65 1.47 -4.86 -7.51
C TRP A 65 0.93 -4.81 -8.95
N ALA A 66 1.82 -4.84 -9.95
CA ALA A 66 1.41 -4.84 -11.35
C ALA A 66 0.54 -6.07 -11.70
N ILE A 67 0.87 -7.25 -11.16
CA ILE A 67 0.08 -8.48 -11.35
C ILE A 67 -1.32 -8.31 -10.73
N TYR A 68 -1.39 -7.86 -9.47
CA TYR A 68 -2.67 -7.57 -8.81
C TYR A 68 -3.51 -6.57 -9.61
N ARG A 69 -2.92 -5.43 -10.01
CA ARG A 69 -3.64 -4.38 -10.75
C ARG A 69 -4.11 -4.84 -12.12
N ALA A 70 -3.37 -5.73 -12.78
CA ALA A 70 -3.81 -6.35 -14.02
C ALA A 70 -5.02 -7.27 -13.81
N TRP A 71 -5.00 -8.07 -12.74
CA TRP A 71 -6.14 -8.90 -12.35
C TRP A 71 -7.36 -8.04 -11.99
N GLU A 72 -7.20 -7.03 -11.14
CA GLU A 72 -8.29 -6.17 -10.66
C GLU A 72 -9.04 -5.48 -11.80
N ARG A 73 -8.29 -4.97 -12.81
CA ARG A 73 -8.89 -4.42 -14.04
C ARG A 73 -9.75 -5.44 -14.77
N ARG A 74 -9.26 -6.68 -14.91
CA ARG A 74 -10.01 -7.78 -15.55
C ARG A 74 -11.22 -8.19 -14.72
N PHE A 75 -11.10 -8.20 -13.40
CA PHE A 75 -12.20 -8.53 -12.51
C PHE A 75 -13.34 -7.51 -12.64
N HIS A 76 -13.04 -6.21 -12.54
CA HIS A 76 -14.06 -5.17 -12.68
C HIS A 76 -14.58 -5.00 -14.12
N SER A 77 -13.86 -5.47 -15.13
CA SER A 77 -14.39 -5.56 -16.51
C SER A 77 -15.21 -6.84 -16.77
N GLY A 78 -15.35 -7.74 -15.78
CA GLY A 78 -16.03 -9.04 -15.91
C GLY A 78 -15.24 -10.11 -16.67
N ALA A 79 -13.96 -9.85 -17.00
CA ALA A 79 -13.06 -10.76 -17.72
C ALA A 79 -12.25 -11.71 -16.82
N ALA A 80 -12.36 -11.55 -15.50
CA ALA A 80 -11.83 -12.46 -14.49
C ALA A 80 -12.87 -12.67 -13.40
N LYS A 81 -12.82 -13.82 -12.72
CA LYS A 81 -13.70 -14.14 -11.59
C LYS A 81 -12.95 -13.99 -10.28
N LEU A 82 -13.68 -13.83 -9.17
CA LEU A 82 -13.08 -13.65 -7.85
C LEU A 82 -12.14 -14.82 -7.47
N GLU A 83 -12.46 -16.05 -7.88
CA GLU A 83 -11.65 -17.24 -7.56
C GLU A 83 -10.25 -17.17 -8.18
N THR A 84 -10.07 -16.37 -9.23
CA THR A 84 -8.79 -16.14 -9.90
C THR A 84 -7.97 -15.03 -9.23
N HIS A 85 -8.39 -14.51 -8.08
CA HIS A 85 -7.62 -13.51 -7.33
C HIS A 85 -6.23 -14.07 -6.99
N PRO A 86 -5.13 -13.38 -7.38
CA PRO A 86 -3.78 -13.93 -7.21
C PRO A 86 -3.41 -14.19 -5.74
N GLY A 87 -3.95 -13.38 -4.81
CA GLY A 87 -3.80 -13.59 -3.37
C GLY A 87 -4.38 -14.89 -2.78
N HIS A 88 -5.13 -15.71 -3.54
CA HIS A 88 -5.57 -17.02 -3.06
C HIS A 88 -4.44 -18.07 -3.02
N GLY A 89 -3.31 -17.80 -3.67
CA GLY A 89 -2.23 -18.77 -3.81
C GLY A 89 -2.52 -19.85 -4.86
N GLY A 90 -1.48 -20.30 -5.56
CA GLY A 90 -1.56 -21.32 -6.60
C GLY A 90 -2.20 -20.87 -7.92
N ILE A 91 -2.52 -19.57 -8.06
CA ILE A 91 -3.10 -18.98 -9.26
C ILE A 91 -2.04 -18.37 -10.17
N ASP A 92 -1.11 -17.62 -9.59
CA ASP A 92 0.00 -16.97 -10.28
C ASP A 92 1.28 -17.22 -9.49
N LEU A 93 2.14 -18.07 -10.04
CA LEU A 93 3.37 -18.52 -9.36
C LEU A 93 4.31 -17.35 -9.07
N GLU A 94 4.41 -16.38 -9.97
CA GLU A 94 5.27 -15.21 -9.77
C GLU A 94 4.71 -14.35 -8.62
N TYR A 95 3.40 -14.13 -8.59
CA TYR A 95 2.76 -13.40 -7.49
C TYR A 95 3.04 -14.07 -6.15
N ASP A 96 2.91 -15.39 -6.07
CA ASP A 96 3.11 -16.17 -4.84
C ASP A 96 4.56 -16.08 -4.34
N GLU A 97 5.53 -16.25 -5.24
CA GLU A 97 6.96 -16.13 -4.93
C GLU A 97 7.31 -14.72 -4.46
N LEU A 98 6.83 -13.69 -5.16
CA LEU A 98 7.05 -12.30 -4.79
C LEU A 98 6.40 -11.98 -3.44
N LYS A 99 5.16 -12.41 -3.21
CA LYS A 99 4.46 -12.18 -1.95
C LYS A 99 5.20 -12.83 -0.79
N SER A 100 5.58 -14.11 -0.93
CA SER A 100 6.32 -14.83 0.12
C SER A 100 7.64 -14.15 0.47
N TRP A 101 8.39 -13.67 -0.54
CA TRP A 101 9.62 -12.93 -0.32
C TRP A 101 9.36 -11.58 0.37
N LEU A 102 8.34 -10.82 -0.06
CA LEU A 102 7.98 -9.52 0.50
C LEU A 102 7.56 -9.65 1.96
N ASP A 103 6.66 -10.59 2.28
CA ASP A 103 6.23 -10.87 3.65
C ASP A 103 7.44 -11.21 4.55
N GLY A 104 8.34 -12.08 4.05
CA GLY A 104 9.56 -12.44 4.77
C GLY A 104 10.52 -11.27 5.00
N LYS A 105 10.57 -10.31 4.06
CA LYS A 105 11.40 -9.11 4.18
C LYS A 105 10.80 -8.05 5.08
N VAL A 106 9.48 -7.84 5.04
CA VAL A 106 8.79 -6.91 5.94
C VAL A 106 9.12 -7.23 7.41
N GLY A 107 9.12 -8.51 7.79
CA GLY A 107 9.49 -8.94 9.15
C GLY A 107 10.94 -8.65 9.56
N GLN A 108 11.82 -8.27 8.63
CA GLN A 108 13.23 -7.93 8.86
C GLN A 108 13.51 -6.43 8.76
N LEU A 109 12.55 -5.63 8.29
CA LEU A 109 12.72 -4.19 8.15
C LEU A 109 12.81 -3.51 9.51
N GLN A 110 13.58 -2.43 9.57
CA GLN A 110 13.67 -1.58 10.75
C GLN A 110 12.84 -0.31 10.53
N ALA A 111 11.92 -0.05 11.46
CA ALA A 111 11.11 1.15 11.43
C ALA A 111 11.96 2.40 11.72
N LEU A 112 11.54 3.53 11.16
CA LEU A 112 11.97 4.83 11.66
C LEU A 112 11.55 4.97 13.15
N PRO A 113 12.32 5.71 13.96
CA PRO A 113 12.00 5.90 15.38
C PRO A 113 10.76 6.76 15.61
N SER A 114 10.30 7.50 14.59
CA SER A 114 9.15 8.40 14.67
C SER A 114 7.92 7.78 14.03
N LEU A 115 6.76 8.05 14.64
CA LEU A 115 5.46 7.79 14.05
C LEU A 115 5.02 8.97 13.20
N TYR A 116 4.16 8.68 12.23
CA TYR A 116 3.61 9.67 11.31
C TYR A 116 2.10 9.51 11.22
N THR A 117 1.37 10.62 11.10
CA THR A 117 -0.01 10.59 10.62
C THR A 117 -0.05 10.77 9.11
N ALA A 118 -1.05 10.17 8.47
CA ALA A 118 -1.19 10.15 7.02
C ALA A 118 -2.50 10.81 6.58
N LYS A 119 -2.40 11.67 5.56
CA LYS A 119 -3.58 12.16 4.84
C LYS A 119 -3.51 11.67 3.39
N PHE A 120 -4.29 10.63 3.09
CA PHE A 120 -4.42 10.12 1.72
C PHE A 120 -5.45 10.92 0.92
N ARG A 121 -5.23 11.02 -0.39
CA ARG A 121 -6.26 11.49 -1.34
C ARG A 121 -6.07 10.82 -2.70
N GLU A 122 -7.16 10.71 -3.44
CA GLU A 122 -7.14 10.22 -4.82
C GLU A 122 -6.47 11.24 -5.74
N LEU A 123 -5.70 10.73 -6.71
CA LEU A 123 -5.23 11.56 -7.82
C LEU A 123 -6.42 11.92 -8.74
N PRO A 124 -6.47 13.15 -9.27
CA PRO A 124 -7.53 13.59 -10.18
C PRO A 124 -7.49 12.84 -11.52
N GLY A 125 -8.57 12.86 -12.29
CA GLY A 125 -8.60 12.34 -13.67
C GLY A 125 -8.84 10.83 -13.77
N GLN A 126 -9.29 10.21 -12.68
CA GLN A 126 -9.59 8.79 -12.63
C GLN A 126 -11.08 8.48 -12.70
N GLU A 127 -11.96 9.47 -12.88
CA GLU A 127 -13.42 9.37 -12.71
C GLU A 127 -14.08 8.28 -13.57
N ALA A 128 -13.41 7.87 -14.66
CA ALA A 128 -13.86 6.81 -15.55
C ALA A 128 -13.67 5.37 -15.00
N LEU A 129 -12.81 5.12 -14.00
CA LEU A 129 -12.70 3.75 -13.46
C LEU A 129 -13.95 3.39 -12.63
N PRO A 130 -14.31 2.11 -12.55
CA PRO A 130 -15.38 1.63 -11.68
C PRO A 130 -15.16 2.04 -10.21
N GLY A 131 -16.24 2.39 -9.51
CA GLY A 131 -16.15 2.85 -8.10
C GLY A 131 -15.63 1.81 -7.11
N ALA A 132 -15.67 0.52 -7.46
CA ALA A 132 -15.14 -0.57 -6.65
C ALA A 132 -13.65 -0.86 -6.90
N MET A 133 -13.03 -0.20 -7.89
CA MET A 133 -11.61 -0.35 -8.20
C MET A 133 -10.80 0.68 -7.40
N LEU A 134 -9.67 0.24 -6.84
CA LEU A 134 -8.78 1.13 -6.10
C LEU A 134 -8.25 2.24 -7.02
N ARG A 135 -8.38 3.49 -6.58
CA ARG A 135 -7.81 4.67 -7.24
C ARG A 135 -6.32 4.78 -6.93
N GLU A 136 -5.56 5.31 -7.87
CA GLU A 136 -4.23 5.81 -7.57
C GLU A 136 -4.35 6.98 -6.57
N ILE A 137 -3.53 6.96 -5.53
CA ILE A 137 -3.60 7.90 -4.41
C ILE A 137 -2.22 8.52 -4.14
N GLU A 138 -2.22 9.61 -3.41
CA GLU A 138 -1.03 10.24 -2.85
C GLU A 138 -1.23 10.52 -1.36
N VAL A 139 -0.14 10.71 -0.64
CA VAL A 139 -0.14 10.84 0.82
C VAL A 139 0.64 12.06 1.26
N ALA A 140 0.11 12.80 2.22
CA ALA A 140 0.86 13.79 2.97
C ALA A 140 1.13 13.27 4.38
N TRP A 141 2.40 13.32 4.79
CA TRP A 141 2.84 12.89 6.12
C TRP A 141 2.96 14.06 7.08
N SER A 142 2.59 13.84 8.34
CA SER A 142 2.91 14.75 9.44
C SER A 142 3.51 13.96 10.60
N PRO A 143 4.56 14.46 11.28
CA PRO A 143 5.07 13.81 12.48
C PRO A 143 3.94 13.62 13.50
N SER A 144 3.81 12.42 14.03
CA SER A 144 2.87 12.16 15.11
C SER A 144 3.49 12.53 16.45
N SER A 145 2.70 13.15 17.31
CA SER A 145 3.07 13.47 18.69
C SER A 145 2.60 12.40 19.69
N ALA A 146 2.20 11.23 19.19
CA ALA A 146 1.82 10.06 19.99
C ALA A 146 2.96 9.59 20.92
#